data_AF-A0A533ZGA6-F1
#
_entry.id   AF-A0A533ZGA6-F1
#
_cell.length_a   1.000
_cell.length_b   1.000
_cell.length_c   1.000
_cell.angle_alpha   90.00
_cell.angle_beta   90.00
_cell.angle_gamma   90.00
#
_symmetry.space_group_name_H-M   'P 1'
#
loop_
_entity.id
_entity.type
_entity.pdbx_description
1 polymer ?
#
loop_
_entity_poly.entity_id
_entity_poly.type
_entity_poly.pdbx_seq_one_letter_code
_entity_poly.pdbx_strand_id
1 'polypeptide(L)'
;MNDNIRRSGEGAQEALVRVNQAFEEYLNELKKKGSDPSEILQLAKSADALKDSGHIYLSWARHYAGMGGDEDSTEDIDEDEGRIGGF
;
A
#
# COMPACT_ATOMS: atom_id res chain seq x y z
N MET A 1 -8.82 5.82 22.80
CA MET A 1 -8.71 5.83 21.32
C MET A 1 -9.65 6.89 20.78
N ASN A 2 -9.21 7.73 19.83
CA ASN A 2 -10.11 8.67 19.17
C ASN A 2 -10.91 7.89 18.10
N ASP A 3 -12.21 7.71 18.30
CA ASP A 3 -13.08 6.96 17.39
C ASP A 3 -13.03 7.47 15.95
N ASN A 4 -12.72 8.75 15.74
CA ASN A 4 -12.54 9.33 14.42
C ASN A 4 -11.32 8.76 13.69
N ILE A 5 -10.23 8.47 14.41
CA ILE A 5 -8.99 7.93 13.82
C ILE A 5 -9.22 6.48 13.40
N ARG A 6 -9.85 5.67 14.24
CA ARG A 6 -10.21 4.28 13.91
C ARG A 6 -11.12 4.23 12.67
N ARG A 7 -12.21 5.00 12.66
CA ARG A 7 -13.15 5.06 11.52
C ARG A 7 -12.47 5.52 10.23
N SER A 8 -11.55 6.48 10.33
CA SER A 8 -10.80 6.97 9.16
C SER A 8 -9.83 5.91 8.63
N GLY A 9 -9.17 5.16 9.51
CA GLY A 9 -8.29 4.05 9.14
C GLY A 9 -9.04 2.90 8.46
N GLU A 10 -10.22 2.53 8.97
CA GLU A 10 -11.11 1.55 8.32
C GLU A 10 -11.53 2.01 6.92
N GLY A 11 -11.93 3.28 6.77
CA GLY A 11 -12.26 3.87 5.47
C GLY A 11 -11.09 3.88 4.49
N ALA A 12 -9.87 4.17 4.97
CA ALA A 12 -8.66 4.11 4.15
C ALA A 12 -8.36 2.67 3.68
N GLN A 13 -8.52 1.68 4.57
CA GLN A 13 -8.35 0.27 4.22
C GLN A 13 -9.35 -0.17 3.15
N GLU A 14 -10.63 0.17 3.29
CA GLU A 14 -11.65 -0.14 2.28
C GLU A 14 -11.36 0.52 0.92
N ALA A 15 -10.91 1.78 0.93
CA ALA A 15 -10.53 2.47 -0.29
C ALA A 15 -9.34 1.79 -0.99
N LEU A 16 -8.31 1.39 -0.24
CA LEU A 16 -7.15 0.67 -0.78
C LEU A 16 -7.55 -0.67 -1.42
N VAL A 17 -8.46 -1.43 -0.78
CA VAL A 17 -9.01 -2.67 -1.35
C VAL A 17 -9.71 -2.39 -2.69
N ARG A 18 -10.55 -1.36 -2.77
CA ARG A 18 -11.25 -0.98 -4.01
C ARG A 18 -10.28 -0.56 -5.12
N VAL A 19 -9.23 0.18 -4.78
CA VAL A 19 -8.20 0.61 -5.75
C VAL A 19 -7.45 -0.61 -6.29
N ASN A 20 -7.02 -1.53 -5.43
CA ASN A 20 -6.34 -2.75 -5.86
C ASN A 20 -7.22 -3.59 -6.81
N GLN A 21 -8.49 -3.76 -6.47
CA GLN A 21 -9.44 -4.46 -7.32
C GLN A 21 -9.61 -3.79 -8.70
N ALA A 22 -9.69 -2.45 -8.73
CA ALA A 22 -9.77 -1.71 -10.00
C ALA A 22 -8.54 -1.93 -10.89
N PHE A 23 -7.34 -1.99 -10.31
CA PHE A 23 -6.13 -2.32 -11.06
C PHE A 23 -6.14 -3.76 -11.59
N GLU A 24 -6.59 -4.73 -10.79
CA GLU A 24 -6.73 -6.13 -11.23
C GLU A 24 -7.72 -6.28 -12.39
N GLU A 25 -8.88 -5.62 -12.30
CA GLU A 25 -9.89 -5.60 -13.36
C GLU A 25 -9.32 -4.98 -14.64
N TYR A 26 -8.64 -3.83 -14.54
CA TYR A 26 -8.05 -3.16 -15.69
C TYR A 26 -6.93 -3.99 -16.34
N LEU A 27 -6.06 -4.62 -15.54
CA LEU A 27 -5.04 -5.55 -16.06
C LEU A 27 -5.66 -6.73 -16.81
N ASN A 28 -6.77 -7.28 -16.30
CA ASN A 28 -7.50 -8.35 -16.97
C ASN A 28 -8.12 -7.88 -18.28
N GLU A 29 -8.62 -6.65 -18.35
CA GLU A 29 -9.11 -6.07 -19.61
C GLU A 29 -7.99 -5.90 -20.64
N LEU A 30 -6.83 -5.38 -20.25
CA LEU A 30 -5.68 -5.21 -21.15
C LEU A 30 -5.21 -6.56 -21.72
N LYS A 31 -5.14 -7.59 -20.88
CA LYS A 31 -4.83 -8.97 -21.31
C LYS A 31 -5.84 -9.48 -22.33
N LYS A 32 -7.15 -9.27 -22.11
CA LYS A 32 -8.21 -9.67 -23.05
C LYS A 32 -8.17 -8.92 -24.37
N LYS A 33 -7.79 -7.63 -24.35
CA LYS A 33 -7.65 -6.77 -25.54
C LYS A 33 -6.40 -7.10 -26.35
N GLY A 34 -5.48 -7.92 -25.82
CA GLY A 34 -4.20 -8.18 -26.47
C GLY A 34 -3.28 -6.96 -26.48
N SER A 35 -3.39 -6.11 -25.44
CA SER A 35 -2.50 -4.95 -25.27
C SER A 35 -1.04 -5.37 -25.12
N ASP A 36 -0.14 -4.40 -25.26
CA ASP A 36 1.30 -4.67 -25.24
C ASP A 36 1.72 -5.36 -23.92
N PRO A 37 2.43 -6.51 -23.98
CA PRO A 37 2.84 -7.24 -22.79
C PRO A 37 3.78 -6.45 -21.86
N SER A 38 4.60 -5.54 -22.40
CA SER A 38 5.52 -4.75 -21.59
C SER A 38 4.78 -3.67 -20.79
N GLU A 39 3.77 -3.04 -21.40
CA GLU A 39 2.88 -2.10 -20.70
C GLU A 39 2.06 -2.80 -19.60
N ILE A 40 1.52 -4.00 -19.88
CA ILE A 40 0.80 -4.80 -18.89
C ILE A 40 1.71 -5.15 -17.70
N LEU A 41 2.95 -5.55 -17.97
CA LEU A 41 3.92 -5.89 -16.93
C LEU A 41 4.30 -4.66 -16.09
N GLN A 42 4.51 -3.51 -16.72
CA GLN A 42 4.85 -2.27 -16.01
C GLN A 42 3.71 -1.82 -15.11
N LEU A 43 2.47 -1.89 -15.60
CA LEU A 43 1.29 -1.54 -14.81
C LEU A 43 1.10 -2.50 -13.64
N ALA A 44 1.28 -3.81 -13.83
CA ALA A 44 1.19 -4.80 -12.76
C ALA A 44 2.19 -4.50 -11.64
N LYS A 45 3.46 -4.24 -11.98
CA LYS A 45 4.49 -3.85 -11.01
C LYS A 45 4.13 -2.57 -10.25
N SER A 46 3.56 -1.59 -10.95
CA SER A 46 3.16 -0.32 -10.34
C SER A 46 1.97 -0.50 -9.39
N ALA A 47 1.01 -1.36 -9.72
CA ALA A 47 -0.11 -1.69 -8.86
C ALA A 47 0.34 -2.46 -7.61
N ASP A 48 1.28 -3.40 -7.75
CA ASP A 48 1.87 -4.11 -6.62
C ASP A 48 2.62 -3.15 -5.67
N ALA A 49 3.44 -2.24 -6.20
CA ALA A 49 4.13 -1.24 -5.39
C ALA A 49 3.16 -0.30 -4.64
N LEU A 50 2.03 0.05 -5.26
CA LEU A 50 1.00 0.87 -4.62
C LEU A 50 0.31 0.11 -3.48
N LYS A 51 0.02 -1.19 -3.67
CA LYS A 51 -0.55 -2.06 -2.64
C LYS A 51 0.37 -2.16 -1.42
N ASP A 52 1.66 -2.36 -1.65
CA ASP A 52 2.66 -2.43 -0.57
C ASP A 52 2.77 -1.09 0.17
N SER A 53 2.80 0.03 -0.57
CA SER A 53 2.78 1.37 0.02
C SER A 53 1.54 1.62 0.89
N GLY A 54 0.37 1.12 0.45
CA GLY A 54 -0.87 1.18 1.21
C GLY A 54 -0.81 0.38 2.52
N HIS A 55 -0.20 -0.81 2.50
CA HIS A 55 0.01 -1.59 3.72
C HIS A 55 0.93 -0.88 4.72
N ILE A 56 2.02 -0.28 4.24
CA ILE A 56 2.94 0.52 5.07
C ILE A 56 2.19 1.68 5.71
N TYR A 57 1.41 2.44 4.92
CA TYR A 57 0.60 3.55 5.44
C TYR A 57 -0.37 3.10 6.55
N LEU A 58 -1.10 2.00 6.33
CA LEU A 58 -2.04 1.47 7.33
C LEU A 58 -1.34 0.95 8.58
N SER A 59 -0.13 0.40 8.45
CA SER A 59 0.69 0.00 9.60
C SER A 59 1.01 1.22 10.49
N TRP A 60 1.54 2.28 9.88
CA TRP A 60 1.81 3.53 10.60
C TRP A 60 0.55 4.18 11.18
N ALA A 61 -0.55 4.21 10.43
CA ALA A 61 -1.82 4.73 10.92
C ALA A 61 -2.31 3.97 12.17
N ARG A 62 -2.14 2.64 12.20
CA ARG A 62 -2.46 1.82 13.37
C ARG A 62 -1.52 2.06 14.54
N HIS A 63 -0.22 2.13 14.28
CA HIS A 63 0.80 2.42 15.29
C HIS A 63 0.51 3.75 16.01
N TYR A 64 0.38 4.85 15.26
CA TYR A 64 0.14 6.18 15.85
C TYR A 64 -1.26 6.37 16.43
N ALA A 65 -2.24 5.55 16.02
CA ALA A 65 -3.56 5.54 16.64
C ALA A 65 -3.61 4.80 17.99
N GLY A 66 -2.53 4.12 18.39
CA GLY A 66 -2.49 3.25 19.56
C GLY A 66 -3.28 1.96 19.37
N MET A 67 -3.40 1.47 18.12
CA MET A 67 -4.07 0.20 17.77
C MET A 67 -3.11 -1.01 17.83
N GLY A 68 -1.88 -0.85 18.31
CA GLY A 68 -0.92 -1.93 18.56
C GLY A 68 -1.04 -2.42 20.00
N GLY A 69 -1.74 -3.53 20.21
CA GLY A 69 -1.55 -4.36 21.41
C GLY A 69 -0.50 -5.40 21.08
N ASP A 70 0.61 -5.36 21.83
CA ASP A 70 1.79 -6.23 21.79
C ASP A 70 2.44 -6.46 20.41
N GLU A 71 3.60 -5.84 20.26
CA GLU A 71 4.81 -6.43 19.66
C GLU A 71 4.55 -7.48 18.56
N ASP A 72 4.38 -7.02 17.32
CA ASP A 72 5.14 -7.61 16.23
C ASP A 72 5.94 -6.46 15.63
N SER A 73 7.20 -6.44 16.01
CA SER A 73 8.16 -5.37 15.81
C SER A 73 8.23 -5.00 14.33
N THR A 74 8.02 -3.72 14.01
CA THR A 74 8.41 -3.13 12.73
C THR A 74 9.93 -2.99 12.59
N GLU A 75 10.72 -3.84 13.28
CA GLU A 75 12.18 -3.81 13.31
C GLU A 75 12.83 -4.29 12.00
N ASP A 76 12.06 -4.87 11.08
CA ASP A 76 12.56 -5.38 9.79
C ASP A 76 12.28 -4.48 8.58
N ILE A 77 11.81 -3.23 8.76
CA ILE A 77 11.66 -2.29 7.64
C ILE A 77 12.82 -1.29 7.72
N ASP A 78 13.95 -1.69 7.14
CA ASP A 78 15.21 -0.96 7.00
C ASP A 78 15.04 0.57 6.93
N GLU A 79 15.33 1.25 8.04
CA GLU A 79 15.64 2.68 8.06
C GLU A 79 17.07 2.92 7.54
N ASP A 80 17.39 2.57 6.28
CA ASP A 80 18.71 2.91 5.72
C ASP A 80 18.76 3.20 4.21
N GLU A 81 17.75 3.88 3.66
CA GLU A 81 17.96 4.64 2.42
C GLU A 81 17.36 6.04 2.53
N GLY A 82 18.20 7.00 2.90
CA GLY A 82 17.81 8.40 2.83
C GLY A 82 18.63 9.41 3.63
N ARG A 83 19.83 9.08 4.11
CA ARG A 83 20.76 10.12 4.60
C ARG A 83 21.32 10.91 3.41
N ILE A 84 20.51 11.84 2.91
CA ILE A 84 20.98 12.97 2.11
C ILE A 84 21.95 13.76 3.01
N GLY A 85 23.24 13.71 2.72
CA GLY A 85 24.24 14.41 3.52
C GLY A 85 25.68 14.24 3.04
N GLY A 86 26.05 15.07 2.05
CA GLY A 86 27.34 15.78 2.03
C GLY A 86 28.62 15.03 1.62
N PHE A 87 29.19 15.51 0.51
CA PHE A 87 30.55 15.33 -0.04
C PHE A 87 30.81 14.07 -0.88
#